data_AF-A0A7T3RD16-F1
#
_entry.id   AF-A0A7T3RD16-F1
#
_cell.length_a   1.000
_cell.length_b   1.000
_cell.length_c   1.000
_cell.angle_alpha   90.00
_cell.angle_beta   90.00
_cell.angle_gamma   90.00
#
_symmetry.space_group_name_H-M   'P 1'
#
loop_
_entity.id
_entity.type
_entity.pdbx_description
1 polymer ?
#
loop_
_entity_poly.entity_id
_entity_poly.type
_entity_poly.pdbx_seq_one_letter_code
_entity_poly.pdbx_strand_id
1 'polypeptide(L)'
;MGSGYSGMYHGTHGSSQRYASSYKVCKDMKKYDISRGICSEKDVYIKNPTAKNIKSMINGNYIGNKNTNGIFVYAITTKGDIIVGKRNGNGKDGLATPHPTLIGGKNPKVKMAGMLEIAGGKIKSFNNESGHFKPNKKSMPTAKKIFEELGKNLFHKKYNWGVKNELNKYMGLHAR
;
A
#
# COMPACT_ATOMS: atom_id res chain seq x y z
N MET A 1 16.13 -15.18 19.09
CA MET A 1 16.34 -13.90 18.39
C MET A 1 15.09 -13.57 17.59
N GLY A 2 14.21 -12.74 18.12
CA GLY A 2 12.94 -12.39 17.48
C GLY A 2 12.44 -11.08 18.05
N SER A 3 13.03 -9.97 17.60
CA SER A 3 12.54 -8.63 17.94
C SER A 3 11.23 -8.40 17.20
N GLY A 4 10.12 -8.58 17.93
CA GLY A 4 8.81 -8.14 17.49
C GLY A 4 8.84 -6.65 17.16
N TYR A 5 8.50 -6.30 15.92
CA TYR A 5 8.30 -4.92 15.52
C TYR A 5 6.98 -4.42 16.13
N SER A 6 6.99 -4.08 17.41
CA SER A 6 5.92 -3.32 18.08
C SER A 6 6.21 -1.83 17.95
N GLY A 7 6.04 -1.30 16.75
CA GLY A 7 5.93 0.13 16.50
C GLY A 7 4.50 0.41 16.06
N MET A 8 3.59 0.64 17.00
CA MET A 8 2.23 1.12 16.71
C MET A 8 2.36 2.45 15.97
N TYR A 9 2.04 2.42 14.68
CA TYR A 9 2.11 3.59 13.82
C TYR A 9 0.85 4.44 14.02
N HIS A 10 1.03 5.63 14.58
CA HIS A 10 0.06 6.71 14.45
C HIS A 10 0.16 7.24 13.01
N GLY A 11 -0.75 6.78 12.15
CA GLY A 11 -0.91 7.30 10.80
C GLY A 11 -1.00 8.83 10.83
N THR A 12 -0.31 9.50 9.91
CA THR A 12 -0.46 10.95 9.75
C THR A 12 -1.91 11.22 9.35
N HIS A 13 -2.74 11.64 10.32
CA HIS A 13 -4.15 12.02 10.14
C HIS A 13 -4.24 13.32 9.33
N GLY A 14 -3.88 13.25 8.05
CA GLY A 14 -4.12 14.31 7.08
C GLY A 14 -5.37 14.02 6.27
N SER A 15 -6.09 15.06 5.85
CA SER A 15 -7.20 14.92 4.91
C SER A 15 -6.75 14.22 3.63
N SER A 16 -7.57 13.28 3.13
CA SER A 16 -7.33 12.63 1.85
C SER A 16 -7.37 13.66 0.71
N GLN A 17 -6.65 13.40 -0.38
CA GLN A 17 -6.90 14.13 -1.62
C GLN A 17 -8.35 13.93 -2.10
N ARG A 18 -8.85 14.86 -2.92
CA ARG A 18 -10.14 14.69 -3.61
C ARG A 18 -10.12 13.41 -4.42
N TYR A 19 -11.28 12.75 -4.54
CA TYR A 19 -11.39 11.53 -5.32
C TYR A 19 -10.95 11.78 -6.77
N ALA A 20 -10.08 10.90 -7.26
CA ALA A 20 -9.54 10.95 -8.62
C ALA A 20 -9.19 9.53 -9.09
N SER A 21 -9.04 9.36 -10.41
CA SER A 21 -8.60 8.10 -11.02
C SER A 21 -7.13 7.76 -10.73
N SER A 22 -6.34 8.76 -10.35
CA SER A 22 -4.97 8.59 -9.86
C SER A 22 -4.55 9.74 -8.94
N TYR A 23 -3.57 9.47 -8.10
CA TYR A 23 -3.03 10.38 -7.10
C TYR A 23 -1.55 10.64 -7.38
N LYS A 24 -1.17 11.92 -7.35
CA LYS A 24 0.23 12.35 -7.31
C LYS A 24 0.67 12.50 -5.85
N VAL A 25 1.98 12.60 -5.62
CA VAL A 25 2.51 12.95 -4.30
C VAL A 25 2.05 14.35 -3.89
N CYS A 26 1.57 14.50 -2.66
CA CYS A 26 1.19 15.80 -2.09
C CYS A 26 2.38 16.77 -2.10
N LYS A 27 2.13 18.05 -2.41
CA LYS A 27 3.17 19.07 -2.56
C LYS A 27 4.04 19.21 -1.31
N ASP A 28 3.43 19.22 -0.11
CA ASP A 28 4.18 19.40 1.14
C ASP A 28 5.06 18.19 1.46
N MET A 29 4.55 16.98 1.21
CA MET A 29 5.34 15.75 1.36
C MET A 29 6.49 15.70 0.36
N LYS A 30 6.28 16.17 -0.86
CA LYS A 30 7.35 16.27 -1.87
C LYS A 30 8.44 17.25 -1.44
N LYS A 31 8.08 18.44 -0.93
CA LYS A 31 9.06 19.40 -0.38
C LYS A 31 9.86 18.76 0.76
N TYR A 32 9.19 18.04 1.65
CA TYR A 32 9.83 17.29 2.73
C TYR A 32 10.77 16.19 2.22
N ASP A 33 10.37 15.44 1.19
CA ASP A 33 11.21 14.39 0.61
C ASP A 33 12.44 14.96 -0.10
N ILE A 34 12.32 16.14 -0.74
CA ILE A 34 13.45 16.86 -1.35
C ILE A 34 14.45 17.29 -0.29
N SER A 35 14.00 17.91 0.81
CA SER A 35 14.90 18.36 1.88
C SER A 35 15.61 17.21 2.61
N ARG A 36 15.12 15.97 2.45
CA ARG A 36 15.69 14.75 3.01
C ARG A 36 16.50 13.92 2.00
N GLY A 37 16.64 14.38 0.76
CA GLY A 37 17.34 13.64 -0.30
C GLY A 37 16.64 12.36 -0.77
N ILE A 38 15.38 12.13 -0.37
CA ILE A 38 14.55 10.99 -0.81
C ILE A 38 14.08 11.21 -2.25
N CYS A 39 13.83 12.47 -2.61
CA CYS A 39 13.48 12.94 -3.94
C CYS A 39 14.52 13.97 -4.39
N SER A 40 15.00 13.89 -5.63
CA SER A 40 15.87 14.93 -6.19
C SER A 40 15.09 16.24 -6.43
N GLU A 41 15.79 17.36 -6.58
CA GLU A 41 15.19 18.63 -7.02
C GLU A 41 14.45 18.54 -8.37
N LYS A 42 14.83 17.59 -9.23
CA LYS A 42 14.17 17.29 -10.52
C LYS A 42 12.91 16.40 -10.39
N ASP A 43 12.38 16.24 -9.17
CA ASP A 43 11.19 15.44 -8.83
C ASP A 43 11.34 13.94 -9.14
N VAL A 44 12.55 13.39 -8.93
CA VAL A 44 12.88 11.98 -9.17
C VAL A 44 13.08 11.27 -7.83
N TYR A 45 12.23 10.27 -7.56
CA TYR A 45 12.33 9.42 -6.37
C TYR A 45 13.28 8.26 -6.58
N ILE A 46 14.15 8.01 -5.60
CA ILE A 46 14.97 6.80 -5.55
C ILE A 46 14.05 5.60 -5.34
N LYS A 47 14.25 4.55 -6.14
CA LYS A 47 13.45 3.32 -6.05
C LYS A 47 13.80 2.58 -4.76
N ASN A 48 12.79 2.17 -4.00
CA ASN A 48 12.97 1.29 -2.85
C ASN A 48 13.52 -0.07 -3.35
N PRO A 49 14.69 -0.52 -2.88
CA PRO A 49 15.32 -1.75 -3.35
C PRO A 49 14.52 -3.01 -3.02
N THR A 50 13.60 -2.94 -2.06
CA THR A 50 12.71 -4.05 -1.69
C THR A 50 11.40 -4.07 -2.49
N ALA A 51 11.14 -3.06 -3.33
CA ALA A 51 9.91 -2.95 -4.08
C ALA A 51 9.83 -4.03 -5.16
N LYS A 52 8.80 -4.89 -5.07
CA LYS A 52 8.53 -5.96 -6.04
C LYS A 52 7.07 -5.92 -6.47
N ASN A 53 6.80 -6.35 -7.69
CA ASN A 53 5.42 -6.64 -8.09
C ASN A 53 4.93 -7.84 -7.26
N ILE A 54 3.76 -7.72 -6.63
CA ILE A 54 3.24 -8.80 -5.78
C ILE A 54 3.09 -10.12 -6.55
N LYS A 55 2.81 -10.05 -7.86
CA LYS A 55 2.69 -11.24 -8.72
C LYS A 55 3.99 -12.03 -8.79
N SER A 56 5.15 -11.37 -8.80
CA SER A 56 6.44 -12.04 -8.81
C SER A 56 6.82 -12.62 -7.44
N MET A 57 6.02 -12.34 -6.39
CA MET A 57 6.20 -12.93 -5.07
C MET A 57 5.28 -14.14 -4.87
N ILE A 58 4.33 -14.41 -5.77
CA ILE A 58 3.40 -15.53 -5.63
C ILE A 58 4.16 -16.85 -5.79
N ASN A 59 4.01 -17.73 -4.81
CA ASN A 59 4.53 -19.09 -4.80
C ASN A 59 3.40 -20.04 -4.36
N GLY A 60 2.73 -20.65 -5.34
CA GLY A 60 1.53 -21.46 -5.10
C GLY A 60 0.43 -20.65 -4.40
N ASN A 61 0.09 -21.05 -3.17
CA ASN A 61 -0.95 -20.42 -2.36
C ASN A 61 -0.44 -19.32 -1.41
N TYR A 62 0.79 -18.85 -1.61
CA TYR A 62 1.46 -17.89 -0.72
C TYR A 62 2.01 -16.69 -1.48
N ILE A 63 1.97 -15.52 -0.85
CA ILE A 63 2.86 -14.39 -1.13
C ILE A 63 4.18 -14.65 -0.39
N GLY A 64 5.24 -14.91 -1.13
CA GLY A 64 6.53 -15.36 -0.62
C GLY A 64 6.49 -16.83 -0.21
N ASN A 65 6.24 -17.07 1.08
CA ASN A 65 6.12 -18.41 1.65
C ASN A 65 5.23 -18.38 2.91
N LYS A 66 4.93 -19.56 3.48
CA LYS A 66 4.12 -19.71 4.71
C LYS A 66 4.61 -18.93 5.94
N ASN A 67 5.89 -18.56 5.96
CA ASN A 67 6.51 -17.80 7.05
C ASN A 67 6.56 -16.29 6.77
N THR A 68 6.07 -15.84 5.62
CA THR A 68 6.02 -14.41 5.28
C THR A 68 4.95 -13.74 6.14
N ASN A 69 5.38 -12.89 7.05
CA ASN A 69 4.54 -12.17 7.98
C ASN A 69 5.01 -10.71 8.07
N GLY A 70 4.07 -9.79 8.26
CA GLY A 70 4.39 -8.40 8.58
C GLY A 70 3.50 -7.40 7.84
N ILE A 71 3.79 -6.13 8.12
CA ILE A 71 3.14 -4.99 7.50
C ILE A 71 4.09 -4.43 6.44
N PHE A 72 3.57 -4.30 5.24
CA PHE A 72 4.26 -3.76 4.07
C PHE A 72 3.56 -2.49 3.60
N VAL A 73 4.30 -1.64 2.89
CA VAL A 73 3.69 -0.57 2.10
C VAL A 73 3.35 -1.12 0.72
N TYR A 74 2.23 -0.70 0.16
CA TYR A 74 1.87 -1.03 -1.22
C TYR A 74 1.47 0.21 -2.02
N ALA A 75 1.64 0.12 -3.34
CA ALA A 75 1.17 1.07 -4.33
C ALA A 75 0.59 0.33 -5.53
N ILE A 76 -0.59 0.74 -5.99
CA ILE A 76 -1.21 0.27 -7.23
C ILE A 76 -0.87 1.26 -8.34
N THR A 77 -0.11 0.82 -9.34
CA THR A 77 0.27 1.66 -10.48
C THR A 77 -0.95 2.10 -11.28
N THR A 78 -0.78 3.09 -12.16
CA THR A 78 -1.82 3.45 -13.13
C THR A 78 -2.20 2.30 -14.06
N LYS A 79 -1.30 1.34 -14.27
CA LYS A 79 -1.54 0.11 -15.05
C LYS A 79 -2.26 -0.99 -14.26
N GLY A 80 -2.39 -0.85 -12.94
CA GLY A 80 -3.02 -1.85 -12.07
C GLY A 80 -2.05 -2.85 -11.44
N ASP A 81 -0.74 -2.67 -11.59
CA ASP A 81 0.24 -3.49 -10.88
C ASP A 81 0.27 -3.14 -9.40
N ILE A 82 0.25 -4.14 -8.53
CA ILE A 82 0.46 -3.97 -7.10
C ILE A 82 1.96 -4.10 -6.84
N ILE A 83 2.60 -3.00 -6.45
CA ILE A 83 3.98 -2.99 -6.00
C ILE A 83 4.01 -2.96 -4.48
N VAL A 84 4.75 -3.88 -3.86
CA VAL A 84 4.87 -4.04 -2.41
C VAL A 84 6.33 -3.89 -2.02
N GLY A 85 6.60 -3.28 -0.87
CA GLY A 85 7.95 -3.17 -0.34
C GLY A 85 7.97 -3.01 1.18
N LYS A 86 9.15 -3.21 1.76
CA LYS A 86 9.41 -2.89 3.16
C LYS A 86 9.70 -1.40 3.30
N ARG A 87 9.20 -0.81 4.39
CA ARG A 87 9.48 0.60 4.72
C ARG A 87 10.74 0.69 5.59
N ASN A 88 11.67 1.57 5.25
CA ASN A 88 12.82 1.93 6.07
C ASN A 88 12.45 3.06 7.06
N GLY A 89 11.40 2.84 7.85
CA GLY A 89 10.92 3.76 8.89
C GLY A 89 11.01 5.26 8.54
N ASN A 90 11.63 6.02 9.45
CA ASN A 90 12.02 7.43 9.28
C ASN A 90 13.47 7.58 8.79
N GLY A 91 14.08 6.51 8.26
CA GLY A 91 15.46 6.51 7.79
C GLY A 91 16.50 6.28 8.88
N LYS A 92 16.24 5.37 9.82
CA LYS A 92 17.20 5.02 10.88
C LYS A 92 18.47 4.38 10.29
N ASP A 93 18.29 3.52 9.29
CA ASP A 93 19.36 2.76 8.64
C ASP A 93 19.44 3.14 7.15
N GLY A 94 19.62 4.45 6.86
CA GLY A 94 19.68 5.01 5.51
C GLY A 94 18.44 5.83 5.13
N LEU A 95 18.23 6.11 3.84
CA LEU A 95 17.09 6.95 3.42
C LEU A 95 15.76 6.28 3.74
N ALA A 96 14.79 7.08 4.22
CA ALA A 96 13.42 6.61 4.39
C ALA A 96 12.84 6.19 3.03
N THR A 97 12.01 5.14 3.02
CA THR A 97 11.37 4.63 1.81
C THR A 97 9.84 4.83 1.84
N PRO A 98 9.35 6.07 1.69
CA PRO A 98 7.91 6.33 1.65
C PRO A 98 7.24 5.74 0.40
N HIS A 99 5.90 5.71 0.36
CA HIS A 99 5.15 5.10 -0.75
C HIS A 99 5.60 5.50 -2.17
N PRO A 100 5.99 6.76 -2.48
CA PRO A 100 6.46 7.13 -3.81
C PRO A 100 7.68 6.32 -4.28
N THR A 101 8.55 5.91 -3.35
CA THR A 101 9.74 5.09 -3.64
C THR A 101 9.39 3.68 -4.12
N LEU A 102 8.16 3.18 -3.86
CA LEU A 102 7.71 1.90 -4.43
C LEU A 102 7.61 1.96 -5.95
N ILE A 103 7.25 3.12 -6.51
CA ILE A 103 7.23 3.33 -7.96
C ILE A 103 8.59 3.85 -8.41
N GLY A 104 9.17 4.79 -7.67
CA GLY A 104 10.40 5.49 -8.02
C GLY A 104 10.21 6.39 -9.24
N GLY A 105 11.32 6.97 -9.72
CA GLY A 105 11.33 7.77 -10.93
C GLY A 105 10.64 9.13 -10.78
N LYS A 106 10.39 9.77 -11.93
CA LYS A 106 9.89 11.14 -11.97
C LYS A 106 8.40 11.22 -11.67
N ASN A 107 8.03 12.04 -10.68
CA ASN A 107 6.64 12.38 -10.33
C ASN A 107 5.67 11.17 -10.31
N PRO A 108 5.91 10.17 -9.45
CA PRO A 108 5.14 8.93 -9.46
C PRO A 108 3.66 9.17 -9.23
N LYS A 109 2.83 8.33 -9.87
CA LYS A 109 1.36 8.34 -9.77
C LYS A 109 0.84 6.95 -9.48
N VAL A 110 -0.24 6.88 -8.71
CA VAL A 110 -0.86 5.62 -8.29
C VAL A 110 -2.39 5.70 -8.37
N LYS A 111 -3.06 4.59 -8.64
CA LYS A 111 -4.51 4.46 -8.42
C LYS A 111 -4.83 4.38 -6.93
N MET A 112 -3.93 3.76 -6.17
CA MET A 112 -4.07 3.53 -4.74
C MET A 112 -2.69 3.39 -4.09
N ALA A 113 -2.59 3.72 -2.81
CA ALA A 113 -1.46 3.33 -1.96
C ALA A 113 -1.94 3.16 -0.52
N GLY A 114 -1.23 2.34 0.25
CA GLY A 114 -1.59 2.12 1.65
C GLY A 114 -0.68 1.12 2.34
N MET A 115 -1.22 0.50 3.39
CA MET A 115 -0.58 -0.56 4.14
C MET A 115 -1.20 -1.91 3.77
N LEU A 116 -0.36 -2.95 3.69
CA LEU A 116 -0.73 -4.33 3.40
C LEU A 116 -0.21 -5.21 4.52
N GLU A 117 -1.11 -5.93 5.19
CA GLU A 117 -0.76 -6.92 6.20
C GLU A 117 -0.74 -8.32 5.55
N ILE A 118 0.41 -8.99 5.66
CA ILE A 118 0.57 -10.39 5.27
C ILE A 118 0.75 -11.22 6.54
N ALA A 119 -0.03 -12.31 6.65
CA ALA A 119 0.08 -13.28 7.74
C ALA A 119 0.04 -14.70 7.18
N GLY A 120 1.03 -15.53 7.55
CA GLY A 120 1.16 -16.89 7.07
C GLY A 120 1.34 -16.99 5.55
N GLY A 121 1.99 -16.01 4.94
CA GLY A 121 2.10 -15.88 3.49
C GLY A 121 0.79 -15.49 2.79
N LYS A 122 -0.22 -15.00 3.50
CA LYS A 122 -1.52 -14.64 2.91
C LYS A 122 -1.92 -13.20 3.24
N ILE A 123 -2.67 -12.59 2.33
CA ILE A 123 -3.20 -11.23 2.51
C ILE A 123 -4.23 -11.25 3.63
N LYS A 124 -3.95 -10.56 4.74
CA LYS A 124 -4.84 -10.48 5.90
C LYS A 124 -5.66 -9.19 5.92
N SER A 125 -5.08 -8.07 5.52
CA SER A 125 -5.78 -6.80 5.39
C SER A 125 -5.01 -5.83 4.48
N PHE A 126 -5.70 -4.85 3.92
CA PHE A 126 -5.06 -3.68 3.30
C PHE A 126 -5.98 -2.46 3.40
N ASN A 127 -5.37 -1.27 3.43
CA ASN A 127 -6.08 -0.01 3.67
C ASN A 127 -5.60 1.10 2.71
N ASN A 128 -6.05 2.33 2.92
CA ASN A 128 -5.68 3.51 2.13
C ASN A 128 -4.67 4.44 2.82
N GLU A 129 -3.95 3.94 3.84
CA GLU A 129 -3.07 4.76 4.66
C GLU A 129 -1.75 5.05 3.94
N SER A 130 -1.72 6.14 3.18
CA SER A 130 -0.51 6.69 2.58
C SER A 130 -0.41 8.18 2.87
N GLY A 131 0.59 8.59 3.67
CA GLY A 131 0.82 10.02 3.96
C GLY A 131 1.25 10.83 2.72
N HIS A 132 1.87 10.18 1.73
CA HIS A 132 2.41 10.83 0.53
C HIS A 132 1.38 10.96 -0.60
N PHE A 133 0.63 9.90 -0.88
CA PHE A 133 -0.40 9.92 -1.91
C PHE A 133 -1.78 10.26 -1.36
N LYS A 134 -2.05 10.04 -0.07
CA LYS A 134 -3.33 10.32 0.61
C LYS A 134 -4.56 9.97 -0.24
N PRO A 135 -4.65 8.74 -0.81
CA PRO A 135 -5.73 8.39 -1.71
C PRO A 135 -7.08 8.44 -0.99
N ASN A 136 -8.10 8.89 -1.71
CA ASN A 136 -9.44 8.98 -1.17
C ASN A 136 -10.01 7.59 -0.89
N LYS A 137 -10.72 7.41 0.24
CA LYS A 137 -11.35 6.12 0.62
C LYS A 137 -12.30 5.59 -0.46
N LYS A 138 -12.92 6.45 -1.26
CA LYS A 138 -13.73 6.06 -2.44
C LYS A 138 -12.97 5.26 -3.50
N SER A 139 -11.63 5.21 -3.45
CA SER A 139 -10.79 4.40 -4.34
C SER A 139 -10.54 2.97 -3.82
N MET A 140 -10.91 2.66 -2.58
CA MET A 140 -10.75 1.32 -2.00
C MET A 140 -11.44 0.21 -2.80
N PRO A 141 -12.66 0.38 -3.35
CA PRO A 141 -13.25 -0.64 -4.22
C PRO A 141 -12.41 -0.97 -5.46
N THR A 142 -11.69 0.00 -6.02
CA THR A 142 -10.75 -0.25 -7.12
C THR A 142 -9.57 -1.11 -6.66
N ALA A 143 -9.01 -0.79 -5.49
CA ALA A 143 -7.95 -1.60 -4.91
C ALA A 143 -8.41 -3.03 -4.62
N LYS A 144 -9.62 -3.19 -4.05
CA LYS A 144 -10.25 -4.50 -3.80
C LYS A 144 -10.25 -5.37 -5.03
N LYS A 145 -10.81 -4.86 -6.13
CA LYS A 145 -10.92 -5.58 -7.39
C LYS A 145 -9.55 -6.08 -7.87
N ILE A 146 -8.55 -5.20 -7.86
CA ILE A 146 -7.19 -5.53 -8.32
C ILE A 146 -6.51 -6.57 -7.43
N PHE A 147 -6.71 -6.51 -6.11
CA PHE A 147 -6.20 -7.54 -5.20
C PHE A 147 -6.93 -8.88 -5.39
N GLU A 148 -8.25 -8.86 -5.60
CA GLU A 148 -9.05 -10.08 -5.81
C GLU A 148 -8.69 -10.81 -7.10
N GLU A 149 -8.23 -10.08 -8.13
CA GLU A 149 -7.68 -10.64 -9.37
C GLU A 149 -6.42 -11.49 -9.17
N LEU A 150 -5.74 -11.41 -8.01
CA LEU A 150 -4.61 -12.28 -7.69
C LEU A 150 -5.03 -13.74 -7.40
N GLY A 151 -6.28 -13.96 -6.98
CA GLY A 151 -6.80 -15.28 -6.60
C GLY A 151 -7.18 -15.39 -5.12
N LYS A 152 -8.36 -15.97 -4.86
CA LYS A 152 -8.94 -16.13 -3.52
C LYS A 152 -8.07 -16.96 -2.56
N ASN A 153 -7.29 -17.89 -3.10
CA ASN A 153 -6.38 -18.76 -2.34
C ASN A 153 -5.26 -17.99 -1.60
N LEU A 154 -4.92 -16.79 -2.07
CA LEU A 154 -3.90 -15.92 -1.48
C LEU A 154 -4.42 -15.07 -0.31
N PHE A 155 -5.71 -15.10 -0.03
CA PHE A 155 -6.32 -14.39 1.09
C PHE A 155 -6.35 -15.25 2.34
N HIS A 156 -6.04 -14.63 3.48
CA HIS A 156 -6.09 -15.29 4.77
C HIS A 156 -7.55 -15.60 5.15
N LYS A 157 -7.80 -16.69 5.89
CA LYS A 157 -9.18 -17.07 6.30
C LYS A 157 -9.89 -16.01 7.15
N LYS A 158 -9.10 -15.23 7.89
CA LYS A 158 -9.54 -14.06 8.68
C LYS A 158 -9.31 -12.75 7.92
N TYR A 159 -9.33 -12.80 6.58
CA TYR A 159 -9.17 -11.61 5.76
C TYR A 159 -10.30 -10.65 6.11
N ASN A 160 -9.91 -9.49 6.65
CA ASN A 160 -10.83 -8.43 6.99
C ASN A 160 -10.65 -7.34 5.96
N TRP A 161 -11.53 -7.32 4.97
CA TRP A 161 -11.80 -6.10 4.23
C TRP A 161 -12.39 -5.09 5.20
N GLY A 162 -12.05 -3.80 5.08
CA GLY A 162 -12.50 -2.70 5.94
C GLY A 162 -14.00 -2.39 5.86
N VAL A 163 -14.83 -3.42 5.99
CA VAL A 163 -16.27 -3.47 5.79
C VAL A 163 -16.81 -4.52 6.76
N LYS A 164 -16.79 -4.23 8.05
CA LYS A 164 -17.85 -4.77 8.93
C LYS A 164 -19.14 -3.93 8.82
N ASN A 165 -19.17 -2.84 8.03
CA ASN A 165 -20.28 -1.88 7.99
C ASN A 165 -20.80 -1.41 6.62
N GLU A 166 -20.27 -1.85 5.47
CA GLU A 166 -20.73 -1.34 4.15
C GLU A 166 -21.27 -2.41 3.17
N LEU A 167 -21.09 -3.72 3.43
CA LEU A 167 -21.66 -4.77 2.56
C LEU A 167 -23.18 -4.89 2.70
N ASN A 168 -23.74 -4.55 3.87
CA ASN A 168 -25.20 -4.45 4.06
C ASN A 168 -25.82 -3.20 3.43
N LYS A 169 -25.02 -2.21 2.99
CA LYS A 169 -25.53 -0.97 2.38
C LYS A 169 -25.60 -1.05 0.85
N TYR A 170 -24.83 -1.94 0.23
CA TYR A 170 -24.79 -2.10 -1.24
C TYR A 170 -25.47 -3.37 -1.75
N MET A 171 -25.88 -4.30 -0.87
CA MET A 171 -26.71 -5.47 -1.22
C MET A 171 -28.19 -5.33 -0.81
N GLY A 172 -28.63 -4.13 -0.47
CA GLY A 172 -30.06 -3.82 -0.34
C GLY A 172 -30.73 -3.70 -1.71
N LEU A 173 -30.87 -4.81 -2.43
CA LEU A 173 -31.86 -5.03 -3.48
C LEU A 173 -31.95 -6.54 -3.76
N HIS A 174 -33.14 -7.09 -3.47
CA HIS A 174 -33.65 -8.44 -3.70
C HIS A 174 -33.41 -9.53 -2.65
N ALA A 175 -34.25 -9.49 -1.61
CA ALA A 175 -35.08 -10.59 -1.07
C ALA A 175 -35.78 -10.02 0.18
N ARG A 176 -37.10 -9.89 0.31
CA ARG A 176 -38.28 -10.40 -0.39
C ARG A 176 -39.30 -9.27 -0.52
#